data_AF-V5I7M7-F1
#
_entry.id   AF-V5I7M7-F1
#
_cell.length_a   1.000
_cell.length_b   1.000
_cell.length_c   1.000
_cell.angle_alpha   90.00
_cell.angle_beta   90.00
_cell.angle_gamma   90.00
#
_symmetry.space_group_name_H-M   'P 1'
#
loop_
_entity.id
_entity.type
_entity.pdbx_description
1 polymer ?
#
loop_
_entity_poly.entity_id
_entity_poly.type
_entity_poly.pdbx_seq_one_letter_code
_entity_poly.pdbx_strand_id
1 'polypeptide(L)'
;GGIPWAYSLIAQKFQKQVINNKQQFRINLLEYLRNGWTYHAKGLWYYSPDSQYPCMTLIGSPNFGERSVKKDLETQLCIITENEEFSKRLHNECSNLYKLGLPAETERPIPKWVP
;
A
#
# COMPACT_ATOMS: atom_id res chain seq x y z
N GLY A 1 20.18 7.37 -11.36
CA GLY A 1 18.80 7.03 -11.04
C GLY A 1 18.24 5.88 -11.84
N GLY A 2 18.36 4.65 -11.33
CA GLY A 2 17.60 3.49 -11.83
C GLY A 2 16.49 3.04 -10.89
N ILE A 3 16.42 3.61 -9.68
CA ILE A 3 15.48 3.23 -8.62
C ILE A 3 14.01 3.37 -9.08
N PRO A 4 13.58 4.47 -9.73
CA PRO A 4 12.22 4.60 -10.25
C PRO A 4 11.86 3.55 -11.30
N TRP A 5 12.86 3.19 -12.12
CA TRP A 5 12.71 2.18 -13.16
C TRP A 5 12.56 0.79 -12.55
N ALA A 6 13.33 0.48 -11.52
CA ALA A 6 13.20 -0.76 -10.77
C ALA A 6 11.80 -0.90 -10.14
N TYR A 7 11.30 0.12 -9.45
CA TYR A 7 9.96 0.05 -8.85
C TYR A 7 8.85 -0.09 -9.89
N SER A 8 8.94 0.64 -11.01
CA SER A 8 7.97 0.52 -12.10
C SER A 8 8.00 -0.87 -12.73
N LEU A 9 9.19 -1.45 -12.94
CA LEU A 9 9.34 -2.81 -13.44
C LEU A 9 8.80 -3.85 -12.44
N ILE A 10 9.04 -3.69 -11.14
CA ILE A 10 8.53 -4.57 -10.09
C ILE A 10 7.00 -4.53 -10.09
N ALA A 11 6.39 -3.35 -10.11
CA ALA A 11 4.94 -3.17 -10.17
C ALA A 11 4.34 -3.83 -11.42
N GLN A 12 4.96 -3.63 -12.59
CA GLN A 12 4.52 -4.25 -13.84
C GLN A 12 4.60 -5.78 -13.79
N LYS A 13 5.72 -6.34 -13.31
CA LYS A 13 5.89 -7.79 -13.16
C LYS A 13 4.86 -8.37 -12.21
N PHE A 14 4.61 -7.70 -11.08
CA PHE A 14 3.61 -8.11 -10.12
C PHE A 14 2.20 -8.10 -10.72
N GLN A 15 1.80 -7.02 -11.41
CA GLN A 15 0.49 -6.94 -12.05
C GLN A 15 0.31 -8.03 -13.12
N LYS A 16 1.34 -8.29 -13.94
CA LYS A 16 1.34 -9.41 -14.90
C LYS A 16 1.15 -10.76 -14.21
N GLN A 17 1.80 -11.00 -13.06
CA GLN A 17 1.60 -12.23 -12.28
C GLN A 17 0.17 -12.34 -11.74
N VAL A 18 -0.40 -11.25 -11.21
CA VAL A 18 -1.80 -11.23 -10.74
C VAL A 18 -2.75 -11.60 -11.89
N ILE A 19 -2.53 -11.04 -13.09
CA ILE A 19 -3.35 -11.31 -14.28
C ILE A 19 -3.20 -12.76 -14.75
N ASN A 20 -1.96 -13.23 -14.91
CA ASN A 20 -1.68 -14.58 -15.40
C ASN A 20 -2.25 -15.68 -14.47
N ASN A 21 -2.27 -15.41 -13.16
CA ASN A 21 -2.84 -16.33 -12.17
C ASN A 21 -4.35 -16.09 -11.92
N LYS A 22 -5.01 -15.21 -12.68
CA LYS A 22 -6.44 -14.86 -12.55
C LYS A 22 -6.83 -14.40 -11.13
N GLN A 23 -5.97 -13.60 -10.49
CA GLN A 23 -6.12 -13.17 -9.08
C GLN A 23 -6.70 -11.75 -8.93
N GLN A 24 -7.13 -11.11 -10.02
CA GLN A 24 -7.67 -9.74 -10.00
C GLN A 24 -8.90 -9.59 -9.09
N PHE A 25 -9.65 -10.68 -8.85
CA PHE A 25 -10.82 -10.67 -7.98
C PHE A 25 -10.50 -10.38 -6.50
N ARG A 26 -9.23 -10.54 -6.08
CA ARG A 26 -8.80 -10.35 -4.68
C ARG A 26 -7.58 -9.45 -4.49
N ILE A 27 -6.94 -9.00 -5.57
CA ILE A 27 -5.76 -8.14 -5.52
C ILE A 27 -6.00 -6.92 -6.39
N ASN A 28 -5.99 -5.75 -5.76
CA ASN A 28 -6.01 -4.45 -6.42
C ASN A 28 -4.68 -3.74 -6.19
N LEU A 29 -4.09 -3.22 -7.27
CA LEU A 29 -2.88 -2.40 -7.21
C LEU A 29 -3.26 -0.97 -7.57
N LEU A 30 -3.02 -0.04 -6.65
CA LEU A 30 -3.40 1.36 -6.78
C LEU A 30 -2.17 2.27 -6.64
N GLU A 31 -2.20 3.41 -7.31
CA GLU A 31 -1.22 4.49 -7.19
C GLU A 31 -1.87 5.73 -6.61
N TYR A 32 -1.18 6.37 -5.67
CA TYR A 32 -1.61 7.65 -5.12
C TYR A 32 -1.33 8.77 -6.10
N LEU A 33 -2.36 9.55 -6.46
CA LEU A 33 -2.21 10.72 -7.32
C LEU A 33 -2.91 11.93 -6.71
N ARG A 34 -2.12 12.89 -6.23
CA ARG A 34 -2.61 14.19 -5.79
C ARG A 34 -1.64 15.28 -6.23
N ASN A 35 -2.15 16.26 -6.97
CA ASN A 35 -1.33 17.34 -7.53
C ASN A 35 -0.53 18.07 -6.44
N GLY A 36 0.79 18.15 -6.61
CA GLY A 36 1.71 18.80 -5.66
C GLY A 36 2.11 17.96 -4.44
N TRP A 37 1.70 16.69 -4.35
CA TRP A 37 1.98 15.82 -3.19
C TRP A 37 2.74 14.55 -3.58
N THR A 38 3.61 14.10 -2.67
CA THR A 38 4.20 12.75 -2.70
C THR A 38 3.50 11.87 -1.67
N TYR A 39 3.58 10.55 -1.84
CA TYR A 39 3.01 9.58 -0.91
C TYR A 39 4.11 8.95 -0.05
N HIS A 40 3.91 8.94 1.27
CA HIS A 40 4.91 8.44 2.23
C HIS A 40 4.32 7.67 3.42
N ALA A 41 3.03 7.34 3.38
CA ALA A 41 2.40 6.54 4.43
C ALA A 41 2.80 5.07 4.30
N LYS A 42 3.03 4.40 5.44
CA LYS A 42 3.26 2.96 5.52
C LYS A 42 2.41 2.38 6.64
N GLY A 43 1.72 1.31 6.32
CA GLY A 43 0.85 0.64 7.26
C GLY A 43 0.10 -0.50 6.63
N LEU A 44 -0.65 -1.20 7.46
CA LEU A 44 -1.50 -2.33 7.07
C LEU A 44 -2.79 -2.25 7.87
N TRP A 45 -3.93 -2.37 7.20
CA TRP A 45 -5.21 -2.61 7.84
C TRP A 45 -5.58 -4.07 7.63
N TYR A 46 -5.90 -4.78 8.71
CA TYR A 46 -6.37 -6.15 8.67
C TYR A 46 -7.84 -6.22 9.05
N TYR A 47 -8.61 -6.83 8.16
CA TYR A 47 -10.04 -7.11 8.32
C TYR A 47 -10.15 -8.62 8.57
N SER A 48 -10.73 -9.00 9.71
CA SER A 48 -11.04 -10.41 9.95
C SER A 48 -12.07 -10.90 8.92
N PRO A 49 -12.14 -12.22 8.66
CA PRO A 49 -13.23 -12.81 7.89
C PRO A 49 -14.58 -12.29 8.40
N ASP A 50 -15.47 -11.97 7.46
CA ASP A 50 -16.83 -11.48 7.71
C ASP A 50 -16.94 -10.12 8.44
N SER A 51 -15.83 -9.42 8.69
CA SER A 51 -15.87 -8.06 9.26
C SER A 51 -15.87 -6.98 8.19
N GLN A 52 -16.71 -5.96 8.39
CA GLN A 52 -16.73 -4.75 7.56
C GLN A 52 -15.64 -3.73 7.97
N TYR A 53 -15.07 -3.87 9.16
CA TYR A 53 -14.12 -2.91 9.74
C TYR A 53 -12.82 -3.59 10.19
N PRO A 54 -11.67 -2.89 10.21
CA PRO A 54 -10.41 -3.48 10.61
C PRO A 54 -10.37 -3.71 12.12
N CYS A 55 -9.89 -4.87 12.54
CA CYS A 55 -9.66 -5.21 13.96
C CYS A 55 -8.18 -5.08 14.36
N MET A 56 -7.28 -5.02 13.37
CA MET A 56 -5.86 -4.77 13.59
C MET A 56 -5.32 -3.76 12.56
N THR A 57 -4.51 -2.80 13.02
CA THR A 57 -3.82 -1.84 12.16
C THR A 57 -2.36 -1.73 12.56
N LEU A 58 -1.46 -1.80 11.57
CA LEU A 58 -0.03 -1.55 11.73
C LEU A 58 0.31 -0.16 11.17
N ILE A 59 1.05 0.64 11.92
CA ILE A 59 1.57 1.94 11.49
C ILE A 59 3.01 2.06 11.95
N GLY A 60 3.93 2.49 11.07
CA GLY A 60 5.33 2.59 11.45
C GLY A 60 6.25 3.12 10.36
N SER A 61 7.54 3.06 10.63
CA SER A 61 8.60 3.39 9.69
C SER A 61 8.90 2.33 8.61
N PRO A 62 8.60 1.01 8.76
CA PRO A 62 8.92 0.02 7.73
C PRO A 62 8.33 0.33 6.36
N ASN A 63 9.16 0.25 5.32
CA ASN A 63 8.73 0.35 3.92
C ASN A 63 8.22 -1.00 3.36
N PHE A 64 8.09 -2.03 4.20
CA PHE A 64 7.72 -3.40 3.81
C PHE A 64 8.61 -4.01 2.71
N GLY A 65 9.86 -3.52 2.58
CA GLY A 65 10.87 -4.07 1.69
C GLY A 65 11.93 -4.89 2.43
N GLU A 66 12.74 -5.67 1.69
CA GLU A 66 13.77 -6.53 2.27
C GLU A 66 14.77 -5.78 3.17
N ARG A 67 15.09 -4.53 2.81
CA ARG A 67 16.00 -3.68 3.59
C ARG A 67 15.42 -3.33 4.97
N SER A 68 14.15 -2.93 5.03
CA SER A 68 13.43 -2.68 6.30
C SER A 68 13.40 -3.92 7.19
N VAL A 69 13.31 -5.12 6.60
CA VAL A 69 13.28 -6.38 7.37
C VAL A 69 14.65 -6.76 7.92
N LYS A 70 15.73 -6.53 7.17
CA LYS A 70 17.05 -7.13 7.46
C LYS A 70 18.12 -6.16 7.93
N LYS A 71 17.97 -4.86 7.69
CA LYS A 71 19.08 -3.89 7.80
C LYS A 71 18.72 -2.60 8.53
N ASP A 72 17.50 -2.12 8.38
CA ASP A 72 17.11 -0.83 8.97
C ASP A 72 16.59 -1.04 10.40
N LEU A 73 16.88 -0.09 11.30
CA LEU A 73 16.23 -0.03 12.61
C LEU A 73 14.86 0.62 12.42
N GLU A 74 13.82 -0.18 12.58
CA GLU A 74 12.44 0.23 12.34
C GLU A 74 11.64 0.30 13.65
N THR A 75 10.64 1.17 13.69
CA THR A 75 9.66 1.22 14.78
C THR A 75 8.25 1.07 14.21
N GLN A 76 7.46 0.17 14.78
CA GLN A 76 6.11 -0.12 14.32
C GLN A 76 5.16 -0.30 15.52
N LEU A 77 4.01 0.35 15.44
CA LEU A 77 2.90 0.21 16.37
C LEU A 77 1.90 -0.79 15.78
N CYS A 78 1.50 -1.77 16.60
CA CYS A 78 0.39 -2.66 16.31
C CYS A 78 -0.79 -2.28 17.20
N ILE A 79 -1.89 -1.87 16.58
CA ILE A 79 -3.14 -1.54 17.25
C ILE A 79 -4.11 -2.68 17.02
N ILE A 80 -4.56 -3.32 18.09
CA ILE A 80 -5.61 -4.36 18.06
C ILE A 80 -6.77 -3.84 18.88
N THR A 81 -7.99 -3.96 18.35
CA THR A 81 -9.18 -3.46 19.02
C THR A 81 -10.41 -4.29 18.68
N GLU A 82 -11.27 -4.44 19.67
CA GLU A 82 -12.64 -4.97 19.53
C GLU A 82 -13.67 -3.83 19.66
N ASN A 83 -13.23 -2.59 19.86
CA ASN A 83 -14.12 -1.43 19.96
C ASN A 83 -14.64 -1.06 18.57
N GLU A 84 -15.93 -1.28 18.34
CA GLU A 84 -16.57 -1.09 17.04
C GLU A 84 -16.48 0.35 16.54
N GLU A 85 -16.63 1.35 17.42
CA GLU A 85 -16.52 2.76 17.05
C GLU A 85 -15.10 3.10 16.59
N PHE A 86 -14.09 2.59 17.28
CA PHE A 86 -12.71 2.82 16.92
C PHE A 86 -12.33 2.10 15.61
N SER A 87 -12.81 0.86 15.40
CA SER A 87 -12.67 0.16 14.13
C SER A 87 -13.33 0.91 12.96
N LYS A 88 -14.52 1.49 13.15
CA LYS A 88 -15.17 2.36 12.15
C LYS A 88 -14.31 3.58 11.81
N ARG A 89 -13.70 4.21 12.82
CA ARG A 89 -12.80 5.36 12.60
C ARG A 89 -11.55 4.97 11.80
N LEU A 90 -10.93 3.83 12.11
CA LEU A 90 -9.80 3.29 11.34
C LEU A 90 -10.19 2.94 9.90
N HIS A 91 -11.38 2.37 9.70
CA HIS A 91 -11.92 2.12 8.36
C HIS A 91 -12.13 3.42 7.56
N ASN A 92 -12.64 4.47 8.20
CA ASN A 92 -12.84 5.77 7.56
C ASN A 92 -11.52 6.41 7.15
N GLU A 93 -10.48 6.30 7.99
CA GLU A 93 -9.12 6.74 7.65
C GLU A 93 -8.58 6.00 6.42
N CYS A 94 -8.67 4.66 6.43
CA CYS A 94 -8.31 3.80 5.32
C CYS A 94 -9.05 4.20 4.03
N SER A 95 -10.37 4.34 4.10
CA SER A 95 -11.22 4.75 2.97
C SER A 95 -10.84 6.12 2.43
N ASN A 96 -10.52 7.09 3.30
CA ASN A 96 -10.09 8.41 2.89
C ASN A 96 -8.76 8.40 2.14
N LEU A 97 -7.81 7.52 2.53
CA LEU A 97 -6.56 7.33 1.79
C LEU A 97 -6.83 6.73 0.41
N TYR A 98 -7.66 5.69 0.33
CA TYR A 98 -7.95 4.99 -0.92
C TYR A 98 -8.77 5.82 -1.91
N LYS A 99 -9.54 6.83 -1.47
CA LYS A 99 -10.20 7.81 -2.37
C LYS A 99 -9.23 8.55 -3.29
N LEU A 100 -7.96 8.66 -2.89
CA LEU A 100 -6.89 9.31 -3.67
C LEU A 100 -6.07 8.32 -4.49
N GLY A 101 -6.44 7.04 -4.46
CA GLY A 101 -5.82 5.97 -5.23
C GLY A 101 -6.52 5.76 -6.56
N LEU A 102 -5.75 5.67 -7.64
CA LEU A 102 -6.21 5.25 -8.96
C LEU A 102 -5.63 3.88 -9.30
N PRO A 103 -6.27 3.06 -10.15
CA PRO A 103 -5.65 1.84 -10.67
C PRO A 103 -4.25 2.12 -11.20
N ALA A 104 -3.28 1.31 -10.77
CA ALA A 104 -1.89 1.54 -11.12
C ALA A 104 -1.64 1.37 -12.62
N GLU A 105 -1.15 2.43 -13.28
CA GLU A 105 -0.73 2.40 -14.67
C GLU A 105 0.73 1.91 -14.76
N THR A 106 0.91 0.59 -14.89
CA THR A 106 2.25 -0.01 -14.91
C THR A 106 2.91 -0.04 -16.31
N GLU A 107 2.22 0.46 -17.33
CA GLU A 107 2.69 0.57 -18.72
C GLU A 107 2.94 2.03 -19.12
N ARG A 108 3.62 2.81 -18.28
CA ARG A 108 3.92 4.22 -18.54
C ARG A 108 5.40 4.50 -18.80
N PRO A 109 5.73 5.56 -19.58
CA PRO A 109 7.10 6.04 -19.68
C PRO A 109 7.57 6.56 -18.32
N ILE A 110 8.68 6.02 -17.84
CA ILE A 110 9.23 6.37 -16.53
C ILE A 110 9.82 7.79 -16.61
N PRO A 111 9.42 8.73 -15.74
CA PRO A 111 9.93 10.09 -15.78
C PRO A 111 11.44 10.10 -15.54
N LYS A 112 12.20 10.71 -16.46
CA LYS A 112 13.67 10.79 -16.40
C LYS A 112 14.18 11.74 -15.30
N TRP A 113 13.28 12.49 -14.66
CA TRP A 113 13.61 13.55 -13.70
C TRP A 113 13.78 13.04 -12.26
N VAL A 114 13.59 11.74 -12.01
CA VAL A 114 13.83 11.19 -10.68
C VAL A 114 15.28 10.67 -10.66
N PRO A 115 16.18 11.32 -9.90
CA PRO A 115 17.62 11.11 -9.99
C PRO A 115 18.11 9.71 -9.57
#